data_AF-A0A3D2F9V1-F1
#
_entry.id   AF-A0A3D2F9V1-F1
#
_cell.length_a   1.000
_cell.length_b   1.000
_cell.length_c   1.000
_cell.angle_alpha   90.00
_cell.angle_beta   90.00
_cell.angle_gamma   90.00
#
_symmetry.space_group_name_H-M   'P 1'
#
loop_
_entity.id
_entity.type
_entity.pdbx_description
1 polymer ?
#
loop_
_entity_poly.entity_id
_entity_poly.type
_entity_poly.pdbx_seq_one_letter_code
_entity_poly.pdbx_strand_id
1 'polypeptide(L)'
;IVELAEGAAKEPFDFQAPDYSDLSAAVAKAGEKDMRAAFAIGDKQERTSAVSAARAVIMDALTEEQQADVNLGSAMKGLEAGILRGDVVKTGKRIDGRAT
;
A
#
# COMPACT_ATOMS: atom_id res chain seq x y z
N ILE A 1 -12.76 -25.13 -21.28
CA ILE A 1 -12.98 -24.30 -20.05
C ILE A 1 -13.93 -23.16 -20.36
N VAL A 2 -13.70 -22.36 -21.41
CA VAL A 2 -14.60 -21.26 -21.81
C VAL A 2 -15.98 -21.76 -22.28
N GLU A 3 -16.06 -22.71 -23.23
CA GLU A 3 -17.34 -23.28 -23.70
C GLU A 3 -18.21 -23.89 -22.58
N LEU A 4 -17.60 -24.50 -21.56
CA LEU A 4 -18.32 -25.07 -20.42
C LEU A 4 -18.82 -23.98 -19.47
N ALA A 5 -18.06 -22.91 -19.29
CA ALA A 5 -18.49 -21.76 -18.50
C ALA A 5 -19.65 -21.04 -19.19
N GLU A 6 -19.63 -20.87 -20.51
CA GLU A 6 -20.72 -20.21 -21.25
C GLU A 6 -22.05 -20.99 -21.16
N GLY A 7 -22.00 -22.33 -21.14
CA GLY A 7 -23.19 -23.17 -21.03
C GLY A 7 -23.72 -23.39 -19.61
N ALA A 8 -22.91 -23.12 -18.57
CA ALA A 8 -23.24 -23.47 -17.18
C ALA A 8 -22.97 -22.35 -16.16
N ALA A 9 -22.53 -21.17 -16.59
CA ALA A 9 -22.27 -20.03 -15.70
C ALA A 9 -23.57 -19.53 -15.08
N LYS A 10 -23.46 -19.17 -13.80
CA LYS A 10 -24.46 -18.37 -13.11
C LYS A 10 -24.17 -16.89 -13.39
N GLU A 11 -25.19 -16.07 -13.20
CA GLU A 11 -25.03 -14.62 -13.25
C GLU A 11 -23.87 -14.17 -12.35
N PRO A 12 -22.95 -13.33 -12.88
CA PRO A 12 -21.90 -12.73 -12.07
C PRO A 12 -22.51 -11.97 -10.89
N PHE A 13 -21.86 -12.06 -9.74
CA PHE A 13 -22.25 -11.25 -8.59
C PHE A 13 -21.97 -9.78 -8.89
N ASP A 14 -22.96 -8.91 -8.68
CA ASP A 14 -22.80 -7.46 -8.81
C ASP A 14 -22.00 -6.92 -7.62
N PHE A 15 -20.69 -7.14 -7.67
CA PHE A 15 -19.74 -6.67 -6.67
C PHE A 15 -19.09 -5.37 -7.13
N GLN A 16 -19.23 -4.35 -6.30
CA GLN A 16 -18.51 -3.09 -6.44
C GLN A 16 -17.50 -2.97 -5.31
N ALA A 17 -16.22 -2.81 -5.66
CA ALA A 17 -15.18 -2.57 -4.67
C ALA A 17 -15.35 -1.17 -4.07
N PRO A 18 -15.06 -0.97 -2.77
CA PRO A 18 -15.08 0.35 -2.17
C PRO A 18 -14.03 1.25 -2.84
N ASP A 19 -14.42 2.50 -3.12
CA ASP A 19 -13.49 3.54 -3.56
C ASP A 19 -12.94 4.28 -2.34
N TYR A 20 -11.62 4.28 -2.22
CA TYR A 20 -10.86 4.96 -1.16
C TYR A 20 -9.66 5.70 -1.77
N SER A 21 -9.80 6.17 -3.02
CA SER A 21 -8.77 6.89 -3.76
C SER A 21 -8.37 8.19 -3.05
N ASP A 22 -9.33 8.96 -2.52
CA ASP A 22 -9.07 10.19 -1.76
C ASP A 22 -8.29 9.92 -0.48
N LEU A 23 -8.65 8.85 0.26
CA LEU A 23 -7.93 8.43 1.45
C LEU A 23 -6.48 8.02 1.10
N SER A 24 -6.31 7.30 -0.01
CA SER A 24 -4.99 6.90 -0.50
C SER A 24 -4.12 8.11 -0.86
N ALA A 25 -4.71 9.14 -1.48
CA ALA A 25 -4.02 10.38 -1.80
C ALA A 25 -3.62 11.16 -0.52
N ALA A 26 -4.50 11.22 0.48
CA ALA A 26 -4.19 11.84 1.77
C ALA A 26 -3.03 11.12 2.49
N VAL A 27 -3.08 9.78 2.54
CA VAL A 27 -2.02 8.94 3.12
C VAL A 27 -0.68 9.14 2.39
N ALA A 28 -0.68 9.13 1.07
CA ALA A 28 0.53 9.35 0.27
C ALA A 28 1.12 10.75 0.52
N LYS A 29 0.28 11.78 0.52
CA LYS A 29 0.69 13.16 0.79
C LYS A 29 1.31 13.32 2.18
N ALA A 30 0.77 12.61 3.17
CA ALA A 30 1.23 12.71 4.56
C ALA A 30 2.59 12.03 4.81
N GLY A 31 2.90 10.91 4.15
CA GLY A 31 4.06 10.11 4.55
C GLY A 31 4.84 9.39 3.46
N GLU A 32 4.60 9.64 2.18
CA GLU A 32 5.37 8.99 1.11
C GLU A 32 6.89 9.22 1.28
N LYS A 33 7.30 10.44 1.62
CA LYS A 33 8.71 10.80 1.79
C LYS A 33 9.37 9.99 2.92
N ASP A 34 8.73 9.95 4.08
CA ASP A 34 9.27 9.26 5.26
C ASP A 34 9.24 7.74 5.06
N MET A 35 8.21 7.22 4.40
CA MET A 35 8.10 5.81 4.06
C MET A 35 9.20 5.38 3.07
N ARG A 36 9.52 6.21 2.07
CA ARG A 36 10.66 5.97 1.17
C ARG A 36 11.99 5.96 1.90
N ALA A 37 12.20 6.92 2.81
CA ALA A 37 13.40 6.96 3.63
C ALA A 37 13.53 5.70 4.51
N ALA A 38 12.42 5.26 5.12
CA ALA A 38 12.40 4.04 5.92
C ALA A 38 12.74 2.80 5.09
N PHE A 39 12.20 2.66 3.88
CA PHE A 39 12.48 1.50 3.01
C PHE A 39 13.87 1.48 2.36
N ALA A 40 14.58 2.60 2.38
CA ALA A 40 16.00 2.63 2.02
C ALA A 40 16.90 1.95 3.08
N ILE A 41 16.38 1.72 4.29
CA ILE A 41 17.11 1.05 5.38
C ILE A 41 17.14 -0.46 5.12
N GLY A 42 18.35 -0.99 4.90
CA GLY A 42 18.56 -2.42 4.67
C GLY A 42 18.36 -3.27 5.92
N ASP A 43 18.80 -2.77 7.08
CA ASP A 43 18.63 -3.48 8.36
C ASP A 43 17.13 -3.64 8.69
N LYS A 44 16.75 -4.83 9.12
CA LYS A 44 15.34 -5.17 9.36
C LYS A 44 14.79 -4.46 10.59
N GLN A 45 15.54 -4.40 11.67
CA GLN A 45 15.06 -3.82 12.93
C GLN A 45 14.92 -2.31 12.81
N GLU A 46 15.96 -1.66 12.27
CA GLU A 46 15.95 -0.22 12.02
C GLU A 46 14.84 0.17 11.04
N ARG A 47 14.68 -0.58 9.95
CA ARG A 47 13.60 -0.35 8.98
C ARG A 47 12.23 -0.48 9.63
N THR A 48 11.98 -1.53 10.41
CA THR A 48 10.66 -1.72 11.03
C THR A 48 10.33 -0.56 11.96
N SER A 49 11.28 -0.10 12.77
CA SER A 49 11.09 1.08 13.63
C SER A 49 10.82 2.34 12.82
N ALA A 50 11.56 2.57 11.74
CA ALA A 50 11.36 3.73 10.87
C ALA A 50 10.00 3.69 10.16
N VAL A 51 9.54 2.52 9.70
CA VAL A 51 8.21 2.34 9.10
C VAL A 51 7.11 2.60 10.13
N SER A 52 7.27 2.12 11.38
CA SER A 52 6.33 2.42 12.46
C SER A 52 6.26 3.92 12.77
N ALA A 53 7.39 4.61 12.78
CA ALA A 53 7.44 6.06 12.95
C ALA A 53 6.74 6.79 11.79
N ALA A 54 7.01 6.41 10.54
CA ALA A 54 6.34 6.98 9.36
C ALA A 54 4.82 6.74 9.39
N ARG A 55 4.38 5.57 9.85
CA ARG A 55 2.95 5.27 10.04
C ARG A 55 2.32 6.17 11.10
N ALA A 56 3.00 6.43 12.21
CA ALA A 56 2.52 7.35 13.23
C ALA A 56 2.37 8.78 12.67
N VAL A 57 3.37 9.27 11.94
CA VAL A 57 3.30 10.58 11.25
C VAL A 57 2.11 10.67 10.30
N ILE A 58 1.84 9.62 9.54
CA ILE A 58 0.67 9.58 8.66
C ILE A 58 -0.62 9.64 9.48
N MET A 59 -0.75 8.83 10.53
CA MET A 59 -1.94 8.83 11.40
C MET A 59 -2.20 10.21 11.99
N ASP A 60 -1.16 10.87 12.53
CA ASP A 60 -1.27 12.19 13.14
C ASP A 60 -1.66 13.30 12.15
N ALA A 61 -1.39 13.11 10.85
CA ALA A 61 -1.74 14.05 9.79
C ALA A 61 -3.15 13.83 9.21
N LEU A 62 -3.80 12.70 9.52
CA LEU A 62 -5.14 12.37 9.03
C LEU A 62 -6.23 12.88 9.97
N THR A 63 -7.39 13.22 9.41
CA THR A 63 -8.57 13.59 10.20
C THR A 63 -9.14 12.39 10.95
N GLU A 64 -9.94 12.62 12.01
CA GLU A 64 -10.59 11.55 12.75
C GLU A 64 -11.46 10.64 11.85
N GLU A 65 -12.15 11.23 10.86
CA GLU A 65 -12.94 10.49 9.88
C GLU A 65 -12.06 9.57 9.02
N GLN A 66 -10.91 10.06 8.56
CA GLN A 66 -9.96 9.27 7.78
C GLN A 66 -9.29 8.17 8.63
N GLN A 67 -9.04 8.44 9.90
CA GLN A 67 -8.51 7.44 10.85
C GLN A 67 -9.51 6.32 11.14
N ALA A 68 -10.80 6.65 11.16
CA ALA A 68 -11.88 5.69 11.39
C ALA A 68 -12.28 4.91 10.12
N ASP A 69 -11.78 5.27 8.94
CA ASP A 69 -12.10 4.59 7.68
C ASP A 69 -11.55 3.15 7.67
N VAL A 70 -12.44 2.20 7.39
CA VAL A 70 -12.11 0.77 7.30
C VAL A 70 -11.06 0.44 6.23
N ASN A 71 -10.93 1.29 5.21
CA ASN A 71 -9.99 1.15 4.11
C ASN A 71 -8.62 1.78 4.40
N LEU A 72 -8.42 2.43 5.55
CA LEU A 72 -7.13 3.03 5.90
C LEU A 72 -5.98 2.02 5.88
N GLY A 73 -6.23 0.80 6.38
CA GLY A 73 -5.26 -0.28 6.32
C GLY A 73 -4.86 -0.62 4.87
N SER A 74 -5.84 -0.65 3.96
CA SER A 74 -5.66 -0.90 2.53
C SER A 74 -4.91 0.26 1.85
N ALA A 75 -5.28 1.50 2.14
CA ALA A 75 -4.61 2.70 1.63
C ALA A 75 -3.13 2.74 2.05
N MET A 76 -2.84 2.51 3.33
CA MET A 76 -1.49 2.44 3.87
C MET A 76 -0.67 1.33 3.22
N LYS A 77 -1.25 0.14 3.06
CA LYS A 77 -0.60 -0.98 2.38
C LYS A 77 -0.37 -0.71 0.90
N GLY A 78 -1.28 0.00 0.25
CA GLY A 78 -1.16 0.46 -1.12
C GLY A 78 0.05 1.36 -1.30
N LEU A 79 0.23 2.37 -0.42
CA LEU A 79 1.40 3.24 -0.41
C LEU A 79 2.70 2.45 -0.27
N GLU A 80 2.77 1.57 0.74
CA GLU A 80 3.97 0.76 1.00
C GLU A 80 4.36 -0.08 -0.21
N ALA A 81 3.39 -0.79 -0.77
CA ALA A 81 3.64 -1.71 -1.86
C ALA A 81 3.94 -0.97 -3.18
N GLY A 82 3.36 0.21 -3.39
CA GLY A 82 3.67 1.08 -4.53
C GLY A 82 5.12 1.56 -4.51
N ILE A 83 5.62 1.99 -3.34
CA ILE A 83 7.01 2.38 -3.16
C ILE A 83 7.94 1.20 -3.46
N LEU A 84 7.74 0.06 -2.79
CA LEU A 84 8.64 -1.10 -2.91
C LEU A 84 8.71 -1.66 -4.34
N ARG A 85 7.56 -1.80 -5.01
CA ARG A 85 7.53 -2.27 -6.40
C ARG A 85 8.18 -1.25 -7.33
N GLY A 86 7.90 0.03 -7.14
CA GLY A 86 8.51 1.11 -7.92
C GLY A 86 10.02 1.15 -7.78
N ASP A 87 10.55 0.97 -6.57
CA ASP A 87 11.98 0.99 -6.30
C ASP A 87 12.69 -0.23 -6.90
N VAL A 88 12.07 -1.42 -6.84
CA VAL A 88 12.57 -2.61 -7.53
C VAL A 88 12.66 -2.38 -9.04
N VAL A 89 11.61 -1.82 -9.65
CA VAL A 89 11.60 -1.53 -11.09
C VAL A 89 12.67 -0.51 -11.48
N LYS A 90 12.90 0.52 -10.65
CA LYS A 90 13.88 1.58 -10.94
C LYS A 90 15.33 1.15 -10.72
N THR A 91 15.57 0.35 -9.68
CA THR A 91 16.94 0.10 -9.19
C THR A 91 17.42 -1.33 -9.40
N GLY A 92 16.51 -2.27 -9.70
CA GLY A 92 16.80 -3.71 -9.74
C GLY A 92 17.18 -4.29 -8.37
N LYS A 93 16.95 -3.55 -7.29
CA LYS A 93 17.31 -3.94 -5.92
C LYS A 93 16.07 -4.07 -5.06
N ARG A 94 16.07 -5.11 -4.24
CA ARG A 94 15.04 -5.38 -3.24
C ARG A 94 15.34 -4.62 -1.96
N ILE A 95 14.32 -4.48 -1.11
CA ILE A 95 14.37 -3.84 0.22
C ILE A 95 15.44 -4.42 1.16
N ASP A 96 15.84 -5.67 0.94
CA ASP A 96 16.88 -6.37 1.70
C ASP A 96 18.24 -6.35 0.99
N GLY A 97 18.41 -5.50 -0.02
CA GLY A 97 19.66 -5.30 -0.75
C GLY A 97 19.96 -6.34 -1.83
N ARG A 98 19.13 -7.39 -1.96
CA ARG A 98 19.32 -8.43 -2.98
C ARG A 98 18.91 -7.94 -4.37
N ALA A 99 19.61 -8.41 -5.40
CA ALA A 99 19.23 -8.15 -6.79
C ALA A 99 17.94 -8.91 -7.17
N THR A 100 17.21 -8.39 -8.15
CA THR A 100 16.10 -9.06 -8.85
C THR A 100 16.51 -9.62 -10.18
#